data_AF-A0A7G2JWM5-F1
#
_entry.id   AF-A0A7G2JWM5-F1
#
_cell.length_a   1.000
_cell.length_b   1.000
_cell.length_c   1.000
_cell.angle_alpha   90.00
_cell.angle_beta   90.00
_cell.angle_gamma   90.00
#
_symmetry.space_group_name_H-M   'P 1'
#
loop_
_entity.id
_entity.type
_entity.pdbx_description
1 polymer ?
#
loop_
_entity_poly.entity_id
_entity_poly.type
_entity_poly.pdbx_seq_one_letter_code
_entity_poly.pdbx_strand_id
1 'polypeptide(L)'
;KYRLAPATKWVQILYNHRLTQRRSRSEKSEAEYNQDLVRAFLQKHNMPVVEPKPPYLIFEKSAVENQHVFLQESLGLSANKKWIFVHSGSGGSATNLSLAQYADLI
;
A
#
# COMPACT_ATOMS: atom_id res chain seq x y z
N LYS A 1 9.90 -27.47 -3.93
CA LYS A 1 9.72 -26.13 -3.31
C LYS A 1 8.48 -25.46 -3.90
N TYR A 2 7.53 -25.01 -3.08
CA TYR A 2 6.31 -24.31 -3.53
C TYR A 2 6.61 -22.82 -3.76
N ARG A 3 6.24 -22.28 -4.93
CA ARG A 3 6.42 -20.86 -5.29
C ARG A 3 5.14 -20.36 -5.95
N LEU A 4 4.42 -19.48 -5.27
CA LEU A 4 3.17 -18.88 -5.74
C LEU A 4 3.39 -17.42 -6.18
N ALA A 5 2.81 -17.04 -7.31
CA ALA A 5 2.77 -15.65 -7.78
C ALA A 5 1.42 -15.30 -8.43
N PRO A 6 1.10 -14.00 -8.55
CA PRO A 6 0.04 -13.55 -9.46
C PRO A 6 0.30 -13.99 -10.91
N ALA A 7 -0.75 -14.40 -11.62
CA ALA A 7 -0.70 -14.80 -13.03
C ALA A 7 -0.69 -13.59 -13.99
N THR A 8 -0.02 -12.49 -13.64
CA THR A 8 -0.18 -11.18 -14.33
C THR A 8 1.10 -10.63 -14.96
N LYS A 9 2.29 -10.99 -14.48
CA LYS A 9 3.58 -10.48 -15.00
C LYS A 9 4.41 -11.58 -15.64
N TRP A 10 5.31 -11.24 -16.57
CA TRP A 10 6.15 -12.23 -17.27
C TRP A 10 7.01 -13.08 -16.32
N VAL A 11 7.46 -12.49 -15.21
CA VAL A 11 8.25 -13.18 -14.16
C VAL A 11 7.53 -14.38 -13.53
N GLN A 12 6.22 -14.53 -13.76
CA GLN A 12 5.44 -15.68 -13.30
C GLN A 12 5.99 -17.04 -13.80
N ILE A 13 6.81 -17.06 -14.85
CA ILE A 13 7.47 -18.28 -15.35
C ILE A 13 8.40 -18.93 -14.31
N LEU A 14 8.92 -18.15 -13.35
CA LEU A 14 9.77 -18.65 -12.27
C LEU A 14 8.98 -19.38 -11.15
N TYR A 15 7.64 -19.32 -11.21
CA TYR A 15 6.73 -19.83 -10.21
C TYR A 15 5.94 -21.03 -10.74
N ASN A 16 5.82 -22.07 -9.90
CA ASN A 16 5.13 -23.32 -10.23
C ASN A 16 3.65 -23.32 -9.85
N HIS A 17 3.19 -22.32 -9.10
CA HIS A 17 1.79 -22.09 -8.78
C HIS A 17 1.42 -20.64 -9.05
N ARG A 18 0.20 -20.41 -9.52
CA ARG A 18 -0.25 -19.08 -9.94
C ARG A 18 -1.68 -18.82 -9.51
N LEU A 19 -1.96 -17.56 -9.17
CA LEU A 19 -3.30 -17.08 -8.84
C LEU A 19 -3.69 -15.95 -9.80
N THR A 20 -4.82 -16.11 -10.47
CA THR A 20 -5.34 -15.06 -11.36
C THR A 20 -5.86 -13.89 -10.54
N GLN A 21 -5.31 -12.71 -10.77
CA GLN A 21 -5.73 -11.45 -10.13
C GLN A 21 -5.85 -10.37 -11.20
N ARG A 22 -6.89 -9.54 -11.15
CA ARG A 22 -7.12 -8.44 -12.11
C ARG A 22 -6.98 -7.08 -11.44
N ARG A 23 -5.76 -6.76 -11.01
CA ARG A 23 -5.45 -5.55 -10.21
C ARG A 23 -5.79 -4.24 -10.94
N SER A 24 -5.79 -4.22 -12.27
CA SER A 24 -6.17 -3.05 -13.07
C SER A 24 -7.64 -2.67 -12.97
N ARG A 25 -8.51 -3.55 -12.44
CA ARG A 25 -9.94 -3.26 -12.29
C ARG A 25 -10.26 -2.54 -10.99
N SER A 26 -9.30 -2.40 -10.07
CA SER A 26 -9.48 -1.76 -8.77
C SER A 26 -10.69 -2.30 -7.97
N GLU A 27 -11.03 -3.57 -8.17
CA GLU A 27 -12.15 -4.25 -7.48
C GLU A 27 -11.85 -4.49 -6.00
N LYS A 28 -10.56 -4.52 -5.64
CA LYS A 28 -10.04 -4.68 -4.28
C LYS A 28 -8.85 -3.76 -4.07
N SER A 29 -8.53 -3.46 -2.82
CA SER A 29 -7.27 -2.82 -2.44
C SER A 29 -6.06 -3.72 -2.75
N GLU A 30 -4.89 -3.10 -2.90
CA GLU A 30 -3.63 -3.83 -3.11
C GLU A 30 -3.33 -4.80 -1.96
N ALA A 31 -3.70 -4.41 -0.72
CA ALA A 31 -3.56 -5.25 0.47
C ALA A 31 -4.39 -6.53 0.39
N GLU A 32 -5.66 -6.43 -0.04
CA GLU A 32 -6.55 -7.59 -0.20
C GLU A 32 -6.08 -8.54 -1.30
N TYR A 33 -5.53 -8.03 -2.40
CA TYR A 33 -4.89 -8.89 -3.40
C TYR A 33 -3.66 -9.61 -2.85
N ASN A 34 -2.91 -8.99 -1.94
CA ASN A 34 -1.79 -9.67 -1.29
C ASN A 34 -2.28 -10.75 -0.32
N GLN A 35 -3.37 -10.49 0.42
CA GLN A 35 -4.03 -11.50 1.26
C GLN A 35 -4.58 -12.68 0.46
N ASP A 36 -5.11 -12.46 -0.75
CA ASP A 36 -5.56 -13.55 -1.64
C ASP A 36 -4.46 -14.58 -1.92
N LEU A 37 -3.20 -14.14 -2.11
CA LEU A 37 -2.05 -15.04 -2.30
C LEU A 37 -1.75 -15.84 -1.03
N VAL A 38 -1.77 -15.19 0.13
CA VAL A 38 -1.55 -15.84 1.43
C VAL A 38 -2.64 -16.87 1.70
N ARG A 39 -3.91 -16.55 1.44
CA ARG A 39 -5.03 -17.47 1.54
C ARG A 39 -4.84 -18.70 0.65
N ALA A 40 -4.51 -18.50 -0.63
CA ALA A 40 -4.29 -19.60 -1.55
C ALA A 40 -3.12 -20.49 -1.10
N PHE A 41 -2.05 -19.91 -0.54
CA PHE A 41 -0.95 -20.66 0.07
C PHE A 41 -1.42 -21.49 1.28
N LEU A 42 -2.09 -20.88 2.26
CA LEU A 42 -2.54 -21.55 3.48
C LEU A 42 -3.53 -22.68 3.18
N GLN A 43 -4.50 -22.42 2.31
CA GLN A 43 -5.48 -23.42 1.87
C GLN A 43 -4.80 -24.61 1.18
N LYS A 44 -3.80 -24.35 0.33
CA LYS A 44 -3.03 -25.41 -0.35
C LYS A 44 -2.27 -26.31 0.63
N HIS A 45 -1.90 -25.77 1.80
CA HIS A 45 -1.18 -26.47 2.85
C HIS A 45 -2.09 -26.94 4.00
N ASN A 46 -3.43 -26.88 3.83
CA ASN A 46 -4.41 -27.23 4.87
C ASN A 46 -4.19 -26.50 6.21
N MET A 47 -3.68 -25.27 6.15
CA MET A 47 -3.49 -24.42 7.31
C MET A 47 -4.71 -23.51 7.52
N PRO A 48 -5.04 -23.17 8.77
CA PRO A 48 -6.10 -22.23 9.05
C PRO A 48 -5.77 -20.86 8.47
N VAL A 49 -6.78 -20.22 7.87
CA VAL A 49 -6.69 -18.84 7.41
C VAL A 49 -7.08 -17.94 8.58
N VAL A 50 -6.14 -17.10 9.03
CA VAL A 50 -6.38 -16.07 10.04
C VAL A 50 -6.19 -14.71 9.39
N GLU A 51 -7.27 -13.97 9.23
CA GLU A 51 -7.22 -12.63 8.63
C GLU A 51 -6.75 -11.60 9.67
N PRO A 52 -5.84 -10.68 9.31
CA PRO A 52 -5.50 -9.56 10.18
C PRO A 52 -6.74 -8.67 10.35
N LYS A 53 -6.91 -8.13 11.56
CA LYS A 53 -7.99 -7.19 11.86
C LYS A 53 -7.40 -5.81 12.12
N PRO A 54 -8.13 -4.74 11.82
CA PRO A 54 -7.70 -3.40 12.19
C PRO A 54 -7.55 -3.28 13.72
N PRO A 55 -6.65 -2.41 14.20
CA PRO A 55 -5.79 -1.54 13.40
C PRO A 55 -4.57 -2.27 12.82
N TYR A 56 -4.26 -2.04 11.54
CA TYR A 56 -3.16 -2.76 10.86
C TYR A 56 -1.77 -2.20 11.15
N LEU A 57 -1.68 -0.91 11.48
CA LEU A 57 -0.44 -0.21 11.80
C LEU A 57 -0.75 0.80 12.91
N ILE A 58 -0.04 0.68 14.03
CA ILE A 58 -0.21 1.53 15.21
C ILE A 58 1.15 2.09 15.56
N PHE A 59 1.19 3.38 15.84
CA PHE A 59 2.35 4.05 16.39
C PHE A 59 2.05 4.48 17.82
N GLU A 60 3.09 4.53 18.64
CA GLU A 60 2.97 5.16 19.95
C GLU A 60 2.64 6.66 19.78
N LYS A 61 1.80 7.18 20.66
CA LYS A 61 1.38 8.59 20.62
C LYS A 61 2.60 9.53 20.67
N SER A 62 3.58 9.20 21.49
CA SER A 62 4.87 9.90 21.60
C SER A 62 5.63 9.94 20.27
N ALA A 63 5.65 8.85 19.51
CA ALA A 63 6.33 8.80 18.21
C ALA A 63 5.67 9.75 17.19
N VAL A 64 4.34 9.81 17.18
CA VAL A 64 3.59 10.72 16.31
C VAL A 64 3.80 12.18 16.70
N GLU A 65 3.77 12.49 18.01
CA GLU A 65 4.01 13.83 18.54
C GLU A 65 5.43 14.31 18.25
N ASN A 66 6.43 13.46 18.49
CA ASN A 66 7.83 13.77 18.18
C ASN A 66 8.04 14.04 16.68
N GLN A 67 7.40 13.25 15.82
CA GLN A 67 7.47 13.48 14.37
C GLN A 67 6.80 14.79 13.97
N HIS A 68 5.70 15.16 14.60
CA HIS A 68 5.03 16.44 14.36
C HIS A 68 5.94 17.62 14.73
N VAL A 69 6.55 17.60 15.92
CA VAL A 69 7.52 18.63 16.36
C VAL A 69 8.71 18.70 15.40
N PHE A 70 9.29 17.55 15.03
CA PHE A 70 10.41 17.51 14.10
C PHE A 70 10.08 18.17 12.74
N LEU A 71 8.90 17.89 12.18
CA LEU A 71 8.45 18.49 10.93
C LEU A 71 8.18 19.99 11.07
N GLN A 72 7.67 20.44 12.24
CA GLN A 72 7.43 21.86 12.52
C GLN A 72 8.73 22.65 12.43
N GLU A 73 9.76 22.16 13.14
CA GLU A 73 11.07 22.81 13.21
C GLU A 73 11.79 22.75 11.86
N SER A 74 11.79 21.56 11.22
CA SER A 74 12.54 21.35 9.98
C SER A 74 11.98 22.11 8.78
N LEU A 75 10.67 22.31 8.73
CA LEU A 75 9.98 22.94 7.60
C LEU A 75 9.44 24.34 7.92
N GLY A 76 9.66 24.85 9.14
CA GLY A 76 9.15 26.15 9.59
C GLY A 76 7.61 26.22 9.62
N LEU A 77 6.94 25.09 9.88
CA LEU A 77 5.49 24.98 9.81
C LEU A 77 4.83 25.37 11.15
N SER A 78 3.74 26.13 11.08
CA SER A 78 2.97 26.53 12.25
C SER A 78 2.08 25.39 12.77
N ALA A 79 2.12 25.12 14.09
CA ALA A 79 1.16 24.21 14.75
C ALA A 79 -0.28 24.74 14.75
N ASN A 80 -0.47 26.05 14.60
CA ASN A 80 -1.79 26.69 14.70
C ASN A 80 -2.55 26.68 13.37
N LYS A 81 -1.99 26.04 12.34
CA LYS A 81 -2.61 25.89 11.02
C LYS A 81 -2.77 24.41 10.70
N LYS A 82 -3.82 24.08 9.94
CA LYS A 82 -3.98 22.74 9.38
C LYS A 82 -2.89 22.48 8.35
N TRP A 83 -2.30 21.30 8.39
CA TRP A 83 -1.29 20.86 7.45
C TRP A 83 -1.92 20.06 6.33
N ILE A 84 -1.51 20.33 5.10
CA ILE A 84 -1.92 19.59 3.91
C ILE A 84 -0.65 19.02 3.30
N PHE A 85 -0.60 17.70 3.16
CA PHE A 85 0.49 17.00 2.49
C PHE A 85 0.03 16.60 1.10
N VAL A 86 0.74 17.05 0.08
CA VAL A 86 0.47 16.70 -1.32
C VAL A 86 1.59 15.80 -1.82
N HIS A 87 1.26 14.56 -2.15
CA HIS A 87 2.19 13.63 -2.76
C HIS A 87 1.96 13.61 -4.28
N SER A 88 2.78 14.35 -5.02
CA SER A 88 2.69 14.48 -6.48
C SER A 88 3.31 13.28 -7.19
N GLY A 89 2.69 12.11 -7.08
CA GLY A 89 3.20 10.88 -7.66
C GLY A 89 2.45 9.63 -7.22
N SER A 90 2.54 8.58 -8.04
CA SER A 90 2.02 7.25 -7.71
C SER A 90 3.10 6.16 -7.70
N GLY A 91 4.36 6.50 -7.94
CA GLY A 91 5.43 5.52 -8.15
C GLY A 91 5.18 4.56 -9.33
N GLY A 92 4.30 4.93 -10.26
CA GLY A 92 3.90 4.11 -11.41
C GLY A 92 2.71 3.16 -11.13
N SER A 93 2.09 3.24 -9.95
CA SER A 93 0.94 2.39 -9.58
C SER A 93 -0.41 2.87 -10.12
N ALA A 94 -0.50 4.14 -10.55
CA ALA A 94 -1.69 4.74 -11.13
C ALA A 94 -1.33 5.83 -12.16
N THR A 95 -2.27 6.19 -13.03
CA THR A 95 -2.14 7.39 -13.88
C THR A 95 -1.99 8.62 -12.99
N ASN A 96 -1.01 9.46 -13.27
CA ASN A 96 -0.68 10.62 -12.45
C ASN A 96 -1.19 11.91 -13.09
N LEU A 97 -1.49 12.93 -12.29
CA LEU A 97 -1.74 14.27 -12.79
C LEU A 97 -0.43 14.86 -13.35
N SER A 98 -0.55 15.73 -14.34
CA SER A 98 0.56 16.58 -14.78
C SER A 98 0.92 17.59 -13.69
N LEU A 99 2.14 18.14 -13.76
CA LEU A 99 2.59 19.15 -12.81
C LEU A 99 1.69 20.39 -12.80
N ALA A 100 1.20 20.82 -13.97
CA ALA A 100 0.27 21.93 -14.09
C ALA A 100 -1.07 21.64 -13.38
N GLN A 101 -1.61 20.44 -13.56
CA GLN A 101 -2.85 20.05 -12.88
C GLN A 101 -2.69 19.97 -11.35
N TYR A 102 -1.51 19.58 -10.86
CA TYR A 102 -1.23 19.67 -9.43
C TYR A 102 -1.18 21.11 -8.93
N ALA A 103 -0.59 22.03 -9.71
CA ALA A 103 -0.54 23.44 -9.38
C ALA A 103 -1.93 24.10 -9.36
N ASP A 104 -2.85 23.67 -10.21
CA ASP A 104 -4.24 24.18 -10.21
C ASP A 104 -5.07 23.72 -8.99
N LEU A 105 -4.62 22.65 -8.31
CA LEU A 105 -5.31 22.05 -7.16
C LEU A 105 -4.91 22.66 -5.81
N ILE A 106 -3.78 23.39 -5.75
CA ILE A 106 -3.14 23.88 -4.51
C ILE A 106 -2.96 25.38 -4.51
#